data_AF-A0A1A7QFV8-F1
#
_entry.id   AF-A0A1A7QFV8-F1
#
_cell.length_a   1.000
_cell.length_b   1.000
_cell.length_c   1.000
_cell.angle_alpha   90.00
_cell.angle_beta   90.00
_cell.angle_gamma   90.00
#
_symmetry.space_group_name_H-M   'P 1'
#
loop_
_entity.id
_entity.type
_entity.pdbx_description
1 polymer ?
#
loop_
_entity_poly.entity_id
_entity_poly.type
_entity_poly.pdbx_seq_one_letter_code
_entity_poly.pdbx_strand_id
1 'polypeptide(L)'
;MTADIVPSGRPVISATGLFTPQESISNDELVQSFNLYVERFNGENAAAIASGELEALQPSSVEFIEKASGIKSRHVMTKAALLDPAIMAPRLDERADDELSILAEIGVKAARDALQRADREPGDVDAVLCAASNMQRPYPAMAIEIQQALGIDGFAFDMNVACSSATFGIQTAADYIRAGNARSVLVVSPEITSGHLNWRDRDSHFIFGDVATAVLVEDAAMAPAVHWDILGTRLKTVFSNNIRNNFGYLNRAHPETVDAPDKLFVQEGRKVFKEVVPMVAQMIVEEAERLEIDPQGLRRLWLHQANAGMNRLIAQRVLGHEASEDESPTVLDTYGNTSSAGSIIAFHLNSEDLQAGDTGLICSFGAGYSAGTVFLRKAG
;
A
#
# COMPACT_ATOMS: atom_id res chain seq x y z
N MET A 1 -20.17 22.63 -22.02
CA MET A 1 -20.91 21.69 -22.88
C MET A 1 -19.95 20.56 -23.20
N THR A 2 -19.85 19.58 -22.31
CA THR A 2 -19.19 18.31 -22.63
C THR A 2 -20.03 17.65 -23.71
N ALA A 3 -19.45 17.38 -24.88
CA ALA A 3 -20.12 16.53 -25.86
C ALA A 3 -20.54 15.23 -25.16
N ASP A 4 -21.75 14.74 -25.44
CA ASP A 4 -22.23 13.47 -24.88
C ASP A 4 -21.30 12.33 -25.35
N ILE A 5 -20.24 12.06 -24.58
CA ILE A 5 -19.36 10.92 -24.77
C ILE A 5 -20.22 9.70 -24.49
N VAL A 6 -20.47 8.90 -25.54
CA VAL A 6 -21.17 7.63 -25.40
C VAL A 6 -20.25 6.69 -24.60
N PRO A 7 -20.64 6.23 -23.40
CA PRO A 7 -19.80 5.37 -22.58
C PRO A 7 -19.46 4.07 -23.33
N SER A 8 -18.19 3.65 -23.28
CA SER A 8 -17.76 2.40 -23.88
C SER A 8 -17.98 1.20 -22.94
N GLY A 9 -18.12 1.45 -21.63
CA GLY A 9 -18.14 0.44 -20.58
C GLY A 9 -16.80 -0.27 -20.38
N ARG A 10 -15.72 0.19 -21.05
CA ARG A 10 -14.39 -0.40 -20.96
C ARG A 10 -13.54 0.41 -19.98
N PRO A 11 -13.18 -0.15 -18.81
CA PRO A 11 -12.37 0.56 -17.83
C PRO A 11 -10.89 0.55 -18.18
N VAL A 12 -10.23 1.68 -17.96
CA VAL A 12 -8.78 1.87 -18.15
C VAL A 12 -8.19 2.61 -16.95
N ILE A 13 -6.88 2.50 -16.73
CA ILE A 13 -6.14 3.40 -15.84
C ILE A 13 -5.59 4.54 -16.70
N SER A 14 -6.12 5.75 -16.50
CA SER A 14 -5.73 6.95 -17.25
C SER A 14 -4.48 7.61 -16.67
N ALA A 15 -4.37 7.63 -15.34
CA ALA A 15 -3.21 8.20 -14.66
C ALA A 15 -3.05 7.63 -13.25
N THR A 16 -1.88 7.87 -12.69
CA THR A 16 -1.61 7.64 -11.27
C THR A 16 -0.92 8.86 -10.69
N GLY A 17 -1.04 9.02 -9.38
CA GLY A 17 -0.36 10.09 -8.65
C GLY A 17 0.30 9.58 -7.38
N LEU A 18 1.30 10.32 -6.93
CA LEU A 18 2.14 9.94 -5.80
C LEU A 18 2.43 11.15 -4.90
N PHE A 19 2.23 10.96 -3.60
CA PHE A 19 2.76 11.84 -2.57
C PHE A 19 3.77 11.07 -1.71
N THR A 20 4.96 11.65 -1.56
CA THR A 20 6.04 11.11 -0.75
C THR A 20 6.39 12.10 0.38
N PRO A 21 6.34 11.69 1.66
CA PRO A 21 6.77 12.53 2.77
C PRO A 21 8.24 12.99 2.62
N GLN A 22 8.55 14.21 3.07
CA GLN A 22 9.89 14.77 2.93
C GLN A 22 10.92 14.11 3.83
N GLU A 23 10.52 13.68 5.03
CA GLU A 23 11.42 13.03 5.95
C GLU A 23 11.59 11.55 5.61
N SER A 24 12.81 11.05 5.78
CA SER A 24 13.17 9.65 5.60
C SER A 24 14.07 9.19 6.74
N ILE A 25 13.93 7.92 7.11
CA ILE A 25 14.74 7.24 8.12
C ILE A 25 15.58 6.16 7.41
N SER A 26 16.90 6.24 7.49
CA SER A 26 17.76 5.15 7.01
C SER A 26 17.74 3.95 7.97
N ASN A 27 18.20 2.77 7.50
CA ASN A 27 18.39 1.63 8.39
C ASN A 27 19.38 1.93 9.52
N ASP A 28 20.46 2.68 9.26
CA ASP A 28 21.43 3.06 10.29
C ASP A 28 20.78 3.88 11.41
N GLU A 29 20.01 4.92 11.07
CA GLU A 29 19.31 5.76 12.04
C GLU A 29 18.32 4.95 12.88
N LEU A 30 17.54 4.09 12.22
CA LEU A 30 16.55 3.24 12.86
C LEU A 30 17.20 2.23 13.82
N VAL A 31 18.25 1.54 13.35
CA VAL A 31 18.98 0.54 14.15
C VAL A 31 19.68 1.19 15.34
N GLN A 32 20.26 2.38 15.17
CA GLN A 32 20.87 3.12 16.27
C GLN A 32 19.82 3.44 17.35
N SER A 33 18.66 3.97 16.96
CA SER A 33 17.57 4.25 17.89
C SER A 33 17.07 2.98 18.60
N PHE A 34 16.79 1.93 17.82
CA PHE A 34 16.31 0.64 18.34
C PHE A 34 17.29 0.02 19.34
N ASN A 35 18.59 0.03 19.02
CA ASN A 35 19.60 -0.57 19.90
C ASN A 35 19.78 0.23 21.19
N LEU A 36 19.68 1.56 21.16
CA LEU A 36 19.64 2.37 22.38
C LEU A 36 18.42 2.07 23.25
N TYR A 37 17.25 1.83 22.64
CA TYR A 37 16.07 1.37 23.37
C TYR A 37 16.31 -0.01 24.01
N VAL A 38 16.87 -0.96 23.27
CA VAL A 38 17.20 -2.31 23.79
C VAL A 38 18.18 -2.23 24.97
N GLU A 39 19.24 -1.42 24.85
CA GLU A 39 20.22 -1.21 25.93
C GLU A 39 19.56 -0.65 27.19
N ARG A 40 18.71 0.38 27.05
CA ARG A 40 17.96 0.97 28.17
C ARG A 40 17.04 -0.04 28.82
N PHE A 41 16.21 -0.72 28.03
CA PHE A 41 15.27 -1.72 28.53
C PHE A 41 15.99 -2.84 29.28
N ASN A 42 17.03 -3.43 28.69
CA ASN A 42 17.77 -4.52 29.32
C ASN A 42 18.50 -4.06 30.59
N GLY A 43 19.01 -2.83 30.61
CA GLY A 43 19.65 -2.25 31.79
C GLY A 43 18.66 -2.02 32.94
N GLU A 44 17.51 -1.43 32.65
CA GLU A 44 16.43 -1.17 33.63
C GLU A 44 15.82 -2.47 34.17
N ASN A 45 15.75 -3.52 33.35
CA ASN A 45 15.15 -4.81 33.70
C ASN A 45 16.17 -5.90 34.05
N ALA A 46 17.43 -5.54 34.34
CA ALA A 46 18.52 -6.49 34.51
C ALA A 46 18.25 -7.57 35.60
N ALA A 47 17.60 -7.19 36.71
CA ALA A 47 17.26 -8.12 37.78
C ALA A 47 16.17 -9.14 37.35
N ALA A 48 15.12 -8.67 36.70
CA ALA A 48 14.05 -9.52 36.18
C ALA A 48 14.57 -10.48 35.11
N ILE A 49 15.43 -10.00 34.21
CA ILE A 49 16.13 -10.80 33.20
C ILE A 49 17.01 -11.88 33.85
N ALA A 50 17.81 -11.52 34.85
CA ALA A 50 18.67 -12.47 35.55
C ALA A 50 17.89 -13.55 36.31
N SER A 51 16.66 -13.24 36.75
CA SER A 51 15.76 -14.18 37.42
C SER A 51 14.95 -15.08 36.47
N GLY A 52 14.96 -14.78 35.15
CA GLY A 52 14.17 -15.48 34.15
C GLY A 52 12.70 -15.06 34.07
N GLU A 53 12.31 -13.98 34.76
CA GLU A 53 10.96 -13.40 34.67
C GLU A 53 10.73 -12.72 33.31
N LEU A 54 11.77 -12.08 32.77
CA LEU A 54 11.75 -11.40 31.47
C LEU A 54 12.85 -11.94 30.56
N GLU A 55 12.57 -11.96 29.25
CA GLU A 55 13.59 -12.22 28.24
C GLU A 55 14.34 -10.94 27.89
N ALA A 56 15.66 -11.05 27.72
CA ALA A 56 16.47 -9.93 27.24
C ALA A 56 16.16 -9.62 25.78
N LEU A 57 15.86 -8.35 25.48
CA LEU A 57 15.66 -7.89 24.11
C LEU A 57 16.97 -8.01 23.33
N GLN A 58 16.85 -8.35 22.05
CA GLN A 58 17.98 -8.53 21.15
C GLN A 58 18.18 -7.28 20.29
N PRO A 59 19.42 -6.85 20.02
CA PRO A 59 19.68 -5.74 19.12
C PRO A 59 19.30 -6.09 17.67
N SER A 60 18.99 -5.06 16.89
CA SER A 60 18.83 -5.14 15.44
C SER A 60 20.14 -4.77 14.72
N SER A 61 20.19 -4.99 13.41
CA SER A 61 21.33 -4.58 12.57
C SER A 61 20.85 -4.24 11.16
N VAL A 62 21.62 -3.40 10.45
CA VAL A 62 21.33 -3.02 9.06
C VAL A 62 21.35 -4.26 8.17
N GLU A 63 22.33 -5.14 8.35
CA GLU A 63 22.49 -6.38 7.59
C GLU A 63 21.31 -7.32 7.81
N PHE A 64 20.76 -7.37 9.03
CA PHE A 64 19.56 -8.14 9.31
C PHE A 64 18.36 -7.62 8.52
N ILE A 65 18.12 -6.31 8.54
CA ILE A 65 16.98 -5.68 7.85
C ILE A 65 17.07 -5.91 6.34
N GLU A 66 18.22 -5.60 5.73
CA GLU A 66 18.43 -5.73 4.29
C GLU A 66 18.33 -7.18 3.84
N LYS A 67 18.92 -8.12 4.59
CA LYS A 67 18.82 -9.55 4.27
C LYS A 67 17.40 -10.10 4.44
N ALA A 68 16.65 -9.61 5.43
CA ALA A 68 15.31 -10.07 5.71
C ALA A 68 14.29 -9.57 4.68
N SER A 69 14.49 -8.37 4.12
CA SER A 69 13.45 -7.67 3.36
C SER A 69 13.92 -7.00 2.05
N GLY A 70 15.17 -6.55 1.97
CA GLY A 70 15.67 -5.65 0.92
C GLY A 70 15.43 -4.16 1.19
N ILE A 71 14.79 -3.80 2.32
CA ILE A 71 14.50 -2.40 2.69
C ILE A 71 15.80 -1.71 3.13
N LYS A 72 16.03 -0.46 2.67
CA LYS A 72 17.19 0.37 3.04
C LYS A 72 16.81 1.65 3.77
N SER A 73 15.64 2.18 3.45
CA SER A 73 15.07 3.39 4.05
C SER A 73 13.54 3.37 3.97
N ARG A 74 12.91 4.32 4.65
CA ARG A 74 11.48 4.56 4.56
C ARG A 74 11.16 6.04 4.76
N HIS A 75 10.18 6.53 4.02
CA HIS A 75 9.60 7.84 4.26
C HIS A 75 8.65 7.80 5.46
N VAL A 76 8.60 8.89 6.22
CA VAL A 76 7.73 9.01 7.40
C VAL A 76 7.13 10.40 7.48
N MET A 77 5.92 10.51 8.04
CA MET A 77 5.28 11.81 8.26
C MET A 77 5.99 12.64 9.35
N THR A 78 6.60 11.99 10.34
CA THR A 78 7.40 12.64 11.40
C THR A 78 8.57 11.76 11.83
N LYS A 79 9.79 12.29 11.83
CA LYS A 79 11.02 11.54 12.08
C LYS A 79 11.51 11.60 13.52
N ALA A 80 11.56 12.79 14.11
CA ALA A 80 12.28 13.02 15.37
C ALA A 80 11.79 12.10 16.52
N ALA A 81 10.48 12.00 16.72
CA ALA A 81 9.90 11.18 17.79
C ALA A 81 9.97 9.67 17.53
N LEU A 82 10.00 9.24 16.27
CA LEU A 82 10.22 7.84 15.90
C LEU A 82 11.63 7.38 16.30
N LEU A 83 12.62 8.25 16.12
CA LEU A 83 14.02 7.96 16.44
C LEU A 83 14.40 8.23 17.90
N ASP A 84 13.51 8.82 18.72
CA ASP A 84 13.76 8.96 20.15
C ASP A 84 13.50 7.61 20.86
N PRO A 85 14.54 6.96 21.44
CA PRO A 85 14.40 5.66 22.11
C PRO A 85 13.51 5.70 23.36
N ALA A 86 13.17 6.87 23.89
CA ALA A 86 12.17 7.00 24.96
C ALA A 86 10.72 7.01 24.41
N ILE A 87 10.52 7.38 23.14
CA ILE A 87 9.20 7.57 22.54
C ILE A 87 8.84 6.44 21.58
N MET A 88 9.67 6.19 20.55
CA MET A 88 9.49 5.19 19.49
C MET A 88 8.05 5.11 18.96
N ALA A 89 7.48 6.27 18.65
CA ALA A 89 6.12 6.45 18.14
C ALA A 89 6.00 7.83 17.47
N PRO A 90 5.14 8.01 16.46
CA PRO A 90 4.98 9.31 15.83
C PRO A 90 4.38 10.33 16.81
N ARG A 91 4.64 11.62 16.54
CA ARG A 91 4.07 12.76 17.28
C ARG A 91 3.47 13.71 16.26
N LEU A 92 2.18 13.52 16.03
CA LEU A 92 1.36 14.30 15.11
C LEU A 92 0.37 15.12 15.95
N ASP A 93 0.26 16.40 15.65
CA ASP A 93 -0.73 17.26 16.31
C ASP A 93 -2.15 16.86 15.88
N GLU A 94 -3.07 16.84 16.84
CA GLU A 94 -4.49 16.77 16.53
C GLU A 94 -4.90 18.04 15.79
N ARG A 95 -5.70 17.88 14.72
CA ARG A 95 -6.23 19.00 13.93
C ARG A 95 -7.69 19.23 14.30
N ALA A 96 -8.13 20.48 14.23
CA ALA A 96 -9.54 20.81 14.42
C ALA A 96 -10.41 20.29 13.26
N ASP A 97 -11.72 20.17 13.48
CA ASP A 97 -12.67 19.63 12.49
C ASP A 97 -12.80 20.49 11.22
N ASP A 98 -12.41 21.78 11.27
CA ASP A 98 -12.40 22.70 10.13
C ASP A 98 -11.07 22.68 9.35
N GLU A 99 -10.10 21.90 9.81
CA GLU A 99 -8.83 21.64 9.13
C GLU A 99 -8.87 20.30 8.40
N LEU A 100 -8.19 20.23 7.25
CA LEU A 100 -8.08 18.96 6.52
C LEU A 100 -7.29 17.95 7.37
N SER A 101 -7.84 16.77 7.59
CA SER A 101 -7.17 15.70 8.34
C SER A 101 -5.88 15.27 7.64
N ILE A 102 -4.89 14.79 8.40
CA ILE A 102 -3.58 14.45 7.83
C ILE A 102 -3.65 13.33 6.78
N LEU A 103 -4.51 12.33 6.99
CA LEU A 103 -4.67 11.23 6.04
C LEU A 103 -5.38 11.70 4.75
N ALA A 104 -6.38 12.59 4.88
CA ALA A 104 -7.00 13.22 3.72
C ALA A 104 -6.03 14.16 2.99
N GLU A 105 -5.20 14.92 3.70
CA GLU A 105 -4.21 15.84 3.12
C GLU A 105 -3.25 15.12 2.16
N ILE A 106 -2.67 14.00 2.60
CA ILE A 106 -1.76 13.23 1.75
C ILE A 106 -2.51 12.58 0.57
N GLY A 107 -3.75 12.13 0.80
CA GLY A 107 -4.62 11.59 -0.24
C GLY A 107 -4.97 12.63 -1.32
N VAL A 108 -5.30 13.86 -0.92
CA VAL A 108 -5.56 14.99 -1.82
C VAL A 108 -4.32 15.33 -2.65
N LYS A 109 -3.11 15.31 -2.05
CA LYS A 109 -1.86 15.58 -2.78
C LYS A 109 -1.63 14.54 -3.89
N ALA A 110 -1.75 13.25 -3.57
CA ALA A 110 -1.60 12.18 -4.57
C ALA A 110 -2.71 12.24 -5.63
N ALA A 111 -3.95 12.53 -5.24
CA ALA A 111 -5.07 12.69 -6.16
C ALA A 111 -4.86 13.85 -7.14
N ARG A 112 -4.40 15.00 -6.67
CA ARG A 112 -4.11 16.16 -7.54
C ARG A 112 -3.04 15.84 -8.57
N ASP A 113 -1.99 15.10 -8.20
CA ASP A 113 -0.98 14.63 -9.16
C ASP A 113 -1.59 13.72 -10.23
N ALA A 114 -2.47 12.77 -9.85
CA ALA A 114 -3.16 11.90 -10.81
C ALA A 114 -4.07 12.69 -11.77
N LEU A 115 -4.88 13.61 -11.24
CA LEU A 115 -5.80 14.44 -12.05
C LEU A 115 -5.02 15.35 -13.00
N GLN A 116 -3.93 15.96 -12.52
CA GLN A 116 -3.07 16.81 -13.36
C GLN A 116 -2.44 16.02 -14.50
N ARG A 117 -1.96 14.79 -14.25
CA ARG A 117 -1.36 13.93 -15.29
C ARG A 117 -2.36 13.48 -16.34
N ALA A 118 -3.64 13.35 -15.99
CA ALA A 118 -4.73 13.02 -16.91
C ALA A 118 -5.38 14.24 -17.58
N ASP A 119 -4.99 15.46 -17.21
CA ASP A 119 -5.66 16.72 -17.59
C ASP A 119 -7.17 16.66 -17.25
N ARG A 120 -7.47 16.49 -15.95
CA ARG A 120 -8.82 16.36 -15.42
C ARG A 120 -9.15 17.44 -14.42
N GLU A 121 -10.34 17.99 -14.56
CA GLU A 121 -10.94 18.89 -13.58
C GLU A 121 -11.77 18.07 -12.58
N PRO A 122 -12.03 18.60 -11.37
CA PRO A 122 -12.84 17.90 -10.37
C PRO A 122 -14.23 17.48 -10.86
N GLY A 123 -14.83 18.24 -11.78
CA GLY A 123 -16.15 17.93 -12.37
C GLY A 123 -16.15 16.76 -13.37
N ASP A 124 -14.98 16.21 -13.72
CA ASP A 124 -14.86 15.04 -14.59
C ASP A 124 -14.91 13.73 -13.80
N VAL A 125 -14.76 13.76 -12.48
CA VAL A 125 -14.74 12.60 -11.60
C VAL A 125 -16.11 12.40 -10.96
N ASP A 126 -16.64 11.17 -11.00
CA ASP A 126 -17.97 10.86 -10.49
C ASP A 126 -17.93 10.13 -9.12
N ALA A 127 -16.78 9.56 -8.73
CA ALA A 127 -16.62 8.90 -7.44
C ALA A 127 -15.20 8.90 -6.87
N VAL A 128 -15.09 8.85 -5.53
CA VAL A 128 -13.81 8.73 -4.80
C VAL A 128 -13.84 7.51 -3.87
N LEU A 129 -12.87 6.62 -4.02
CA LEU A 129 -12.68 5.46 -3.15
C LEU A 129 -11.43 5.65 -2.30
N CYS A 130 -11.55 5.75 -0.98
CA CYS A 130 -10.40 5.66 -0.10
C CYS A 130 -10.13 4.19 0.23
N ALA A 131 -9.16 3.61 -0.46
CA ALA A 131 -8.82 2.19 -0.38
C ALA A 131 -7.42 2.02 0.26
N ALA A 132 -7.39 1.94 1.59
CA ALA A 132 -6.16 1.91 2.39
C ALA A 132 -6.24 0.88 3.53
N SER A 133 -5.09 0.60 4.16
CA SER A 133 -5.02 -0.41 5.22
C SER A 133 -5.53 0.04 6.59
N ASN A 134 -5.63 1.36 6.81
CA ASN A 134 -6.22 1.92 8.01
C ASN A 134 -6.88 3.27 7.69
N MET A 135 -7.98 3.57 8.39
CA MET A 135 -8.70 4.84 8.24
C MET A 135 -8.46 5.68 9.50
N GLN A 136 -8.21 6.99 9.34
CA GLN A 136 -7.96 7.88 10.48
C GLN A 136 -9.18 7.98 11.40
N ARG A 137 -10.40 7.82 10.86
CA ARG A 137 -11.65 7.82 11.63
C ARG A 137 -12.72 6.91 10.99
N PRO A 138 -13.75 6.49 11.75
CA PRO A 138 -14.86 5.70 11.20
C PRO A 138 -15.86 6.51 10.38
N TYR A 139 -16.16 7.74 10.81
CA TYR A 139 -17.06 8.67 10.13
C TYR A 139 -16.79 10.13 10.56
N PRO A 140 -17.08 11.13 9.71
CA PRO A 140 -17.40 11.00 8.29
C PRO A 140 -16.26 10.33 7.52
N ALA A 141 -16.54 9.67 6.40
CA ALA A 141 -15.54 8.88 5.67
C ALA A 141 -14.33 9.72 5.23
N MET A 142 -13.16 9.10 5.14
CA MET A 142 -11.94 9.72 4.59
C MET A 142 -12.15 10.13 3.14
N ALA A 143 -12.80 9.27 2.35
CA ALA A 143 -13.09 9.51 0.95
C ALA A 143 -14.00 10.73 0.73
N ILE A 144 -14.97 10.97 1.62
CA ILE A 144 -15.88 12.13 1.52
C ILE A 144 -15.13 13.43 1.81
N GLU A 145 -14.21 13.42 2.79
CA GLU A 145 -13.36 14.59 3.05
C GLU A 145 -12.40 14.88 1.88
N ILE A 146 -11.79 13.84 1.29
CA ILE A 146 -10.94 13.97 0.10
C ILE A 146 -11.76 14.50 -1.10
N GLN A 147 -12.96 13.96 -1.31
CA GLN A 147 -13.91 14.40 -2.34
C GLN A 147 -14.20 15.90 -2.20
N GLN A 148 -14.60 16.34 -0.99
CA GLN A 148 -14.89 17.75 -0.71
C GLN A 148 -13.67 18.64 -0.92
N ALA A 149 -12.48 18.22 -0.46
CA ALA A 149 -11.25 18.99 -0.58
C ALA A 149 -10.73 19.12 -2.03
N LEU A 150 -11.11 18.20 -2.91
CA LEU A 150 -10.84 18.27 -4.35
C LEU A 150 -11.91 19.05 -5.12
N GLY A 151 -13.11 19.22 -4.55
CA GLY A 151 -14.26 19.84 -5.23
C GLY A 151 -14.96 18.88 -6.20
N ILE A 152 -14.87 17.57 -5.96
CA ILE A 152 -15.50 16.53 -6.77
C ILE A 152 -16.96 16.38 -6.32
N ASP A 153 -17.89 16.32 -7.26
CA ASP A 153 -19.31 15.98 -7.00
C ASP A 153 -19.55 14.48 -7.26
N GLY A 154 -20.65 13.93 -6.76
CA GLY A 154 -20.94 12.49 -6.85
C GLY A 154 -20.86 11.77 -5.51
N PHE A 155 -20.26 10.58 -5.45
CA PHE A 155 -20.25 9.77 -4.23
C PHE A 155 -18.84 9.31 -3.81
N ALA A 156 -18.67 9.06 -2.52
CA ALA A 156 -17.40 8.59 -1.99
C ALA A 156 -17.59 7.64 -0.80
N PHE A 157 -16.69 6.68 -0.66
CA PHE A 157 -16.67 5.77 0.50
C PHE A 157 -15.28 5.20 0.80
N ASP A 158 -15.13 4.74 2.03
CA ASP A 158 -13.92 4.07 2.52
C ASP A 158 -14.04 2.56 2.36
N MET A 159 -12.95 1.91 1.95
CA MET A 159 -12.84 0.46 1.89
C MET A 159 -11.48 -0.02 2.41
N ASN A 160 -11.48 -1.15 3.10
CA ASN A 160 -10.27 -1.69 3.72
C ASN A 160 -10.20 -3.21 3.55
N VAL A 161 -9.15 -3.65 2.85
CA VAL A 161 -8.68 -5.05 2.80
C VAL A 161 -7.14 -5.05 2.94
N ALA A 162 -6.66 -4.22 3.85
CA ALA A 162 -5.25 -4.05 4.18
C ALA A 162 -4.37 -3.89 2.93
N CYS A 163 -3.38 -4.78 2.77
CA CYS A 163 -2.34 -4.73 1.75
C CYS A 163 -2.87 -4.82 0.32
N SER A 164 -4.10 -5.30 0.11
CA SER A 164 -4.69 -5.41 -1.23
C SER A 164 -5.73 -4.33 -1.58
N SER A 165 -5.89 -3.32 -0.72
CA SER A 165 -6.96 -2.33 -0.89
C SER A 165 -6.91 -1.61 -2.24
N ALA A 166 -5.73 -1.25 -2.75
CA ALA A 166 -5.62 -0.59 -4.05
C ALA A 166 -6.13 -1.47 -5.21
N THR A 167 -5.76 -2.75 -5.29
CA THR A 167 -6.22 -3.63 -6.39
C THR A 167 -7.71 -3.97 -6.28
N PHE A 168 -8.23 -4.13 -5.06
CA PHE A 168 -9.67 -4.28 -4.82
C PHE A 168 -10.42 -2.99 -5.19
N GLY A 169 -9.84 -1.82 -4.89
CA GLY A 169 -10.36 -0.51 -5.29
C GLY A 169 -10.38 -0.34 -6.80
N ILE A 170 -9.31 -0.73 -7.51
CA ILE A 170 -9.23 -0.70 -8.98
C ILE A 170 -10.31 -1.59 -9.59
N GLN A 171 -10.49 -2.83 -9.09
CA GLN A 171 -11.58 -3.68 -9.59
C GLN A 171 -12.95 -3.04 -9.33
N THR A 172 -13.19 -2.51 -8.12
CA THR A 172 -14.46 -1.87 -7.76
C THR A 172 -14.75 -0.66 -8.67
N ALA A 173 -13.74 0.17 -8.92
CA ALA A 173 -13.82 1.30 -9.84
C ALA A 173 -14.12 0.85 -11.28
N ALA A 174 -13.41 -0.17 -11.76
CA ALA A 174 -13.63 -0.77 -13.08
C ALA A 174 -15.06 -1.32 -13.24
N ASP A 175 -15.61 -1.90 -12.17
CA ASP A 175 -16.98 -2.42 -12.17
C ASP A 175 -18.03 -1.30 -12.17
N TYR A 176 -17.77 -0.17 -11.52
CA TYR A 176 -18.65 1.01 -11.64
C TYR A 176 -18.71 1.57 -13.07
N ILE A 177 -17.58 1.57 -13.78
CA ILE A 177 -17.52 1.95 -15.18
C ILE A 177 -18.27 0.97 -16.06
N ARG A 178 -18.03 -0.33 -15.91
CA ARG A 178 -18.75 -1.39 -16.67
C ARG A 178 -20.26 -1.32 -16.45
N ALA A 179 -20.70 -0.98 -15.24
CA ALA A 179 -22.11 -0.84 -14.90
C ALA A 179 -22.74 0.48 -15.38
N GLY A 180 -21.94 1.46 -15.82
CA GLY A 180 -22.40 2.79 -16.20
C GLY A 180 -22.78 3.69 -15.02
N ASN A 181 -22.34 3.36 -13.79
CA ASN A 181 -22.61 4.15 -12.59
C ASN A 181 -21.62 5.31 -12.39
N ALA A 182 -20.48 5.25 -13.06
CA ALA A 182 -19.46 6.30 -13.08
C ALA A 182 -18.70 6.22 -14.41
N ARG A 183 -18.22 7.35 -14.90
CA ARG A 183 -17.32 7.46 -16.06
C ARG A 183 -15.87 7.59 -15.62
N SER A 184 -15.64 8.18 -14.45
CA SER A 184 -14.32 8.36 -13.87
C SER A 184 -14.38 8.18 -12.36
N VAL A 185 -13.49 7.34 -11.83
CA VAL A 185 -13.41 6.96 -10.42
C VAL A 185 -11.98 7.12 -9.94
N LEU A 186 -11.81 7.90 -8.87
CA LEU A 186 -10.52 8.13 -8.23
C LEU A 186 -10.34 7.15 -7.06
N VAL A 187 -9.38 6.25 -7.16
CA VAL A 187 -8.99 5.34 -6.09
C VAL A 187 -7.77 5.91 -5.36
N VAL A 188 -7.90 6.25 -4.09
CA VAL A 188 -6.84 6.88 -3.27
C VAL A 188 -6.41 5.93 -2.17
N SER A 189 -5.11 5.73 -2.01
CA SER A 189 -4.51 4.82 -1.02
C SER A 189 -3.51 5.58 -0.14
N PRO A 190 -3.99 6.41 0.81
CA PRO A 190 -3.15 7.09 1.78
C PRO A 190 -2.75 6.11 2.91
N GLU A 191 -1.46 6.00 3.21
CA GLU A 191 -0.90 5.02 4.13
C GLU A 191 0.06 5.71 5.10
N ILE A 192 -0.38 5.92 6.35
CA ILE A 192 0.47 6.38 7.47
C ILE A 192 0.71 5.18 8.38
N THR A 193 1.54 4.27 7.89
CA THR A 193 1.78 2.97 8.53
C THR A 193 2.65 3.09 9.77
N SER A 194 3.44 4.16 9.87
CA SER A 194 4.19 4.53 11.08
C SER A 194 3.30 4.68 12.32
N GLY A 195 2.02 5.02 12.13
CA GLY A 195 1.03 5.19 13.20
C GLY A 195 0.54 3.88 13.84
N HIS A 196 0.71 2.74 13.17
CA HIS A 196 0.27 1.45 13.68
C HIS A 196 1.38 0.37 13.67
N LEU A 197 2.62 0.78 13.43
CA LEU A 197 3.80 -0.07 13.52
C LEU A 197 4.29 -0.13 14.97
N ASN A 198 4.71 -1.33 15.41
CA ASN A 198 5.44 -1.47 16.66
C ASN A 198 6.93 -1.24 16.44
N TRP A 199 7.38 0.00 16.66
CA TRP A 199 8.79 0.39 16.54
C TRP A 199 9.71 -0.28 17.57
N ARG A 200 9.15 -0.91 18.62
CA ARG A 200 9.88 -1.65 19.66
C ARG A 200 9.98 -3.15 19.36
N ASP A 201 9.35 -3.63 18.29
CA ASP A 201 9.43 -5.03 17.89
C ASP A 201 10.54 -5.27 16.86
N ARG A 202 11.55 -6.06 17.24
CA ARG A 202 12.74 -6.31 16.40
C ARG A 202 12.40 -6.91 15.04
N ASP A 203 11.35 -7.73 14.98
CA ASP A 203 11.00 -8.47 13.78
C ASP A 203 10.13 -7.67 12.81
N SER A 204 9.59 -6.52 13.21
CA SER A 204 8.74 -5.68 12.35
C SER A 204 9.09 -4.19 12.27
N HIS A 205 9.86 -3.61 13.22
CA HIS A 205 10.11 -2.15 13.29
C HIS A 205 10.68 -1.50 12.01
N PHE A 206 11.26 -2.29 11.12
CA PHE A 206 11.85 -1.83 9.87
C PHE A 206 10.94 -1.95 8.65
N ILE A 207 9.78 -2.62 8.79
CA ILE A 207 8.96 -3.08 7.66
C ILE A 207 8.29 -1.91 6.96
N PHE A 208 7.67 -0.99 7.70
CA PHE A 208 6.68 -0.06 7.13
C PHE A 208 7.22 1.34 6.83
N GLY A 209 6.55 2.04 5.90
CA GLY A 209 6.78 3.45 5.57
C GLY A 209 5.51 4.17 5.11
N ASP A 210 5.54 5.50 5.15
CA ASP A 210 4.40 6.37 4.90
C ASP A 210 4.39 6.90 3.46
N VAL A 211 3.20 7.00 2.85
CA VAL A 211 3.01 7.45 1.46
C VAL A 211 1.53 7.78 1.20
N ALA A 212 1.21 8.38 0.06
CA ALA A 212 -0.11 8.22 -0.55
C ALA A 212 0.01 8.02 -2.06
N THR A 213 -0.83 7.14 -2.61
CA THR A 213 -0.99 7.00 -4.07
C THR A 213 -2.42 7.26 -4.48
N ALA A 214 -2.61 7.60 -5.75
CA ALA A 214 -3.91 7.68 -6.38
C ALA A 214 -3.89 7.00 -7.76
N VAL A 215 -5.00 6.38 -8.14
CA VAL A 215 -5.21 5.75 -9.44
C VAL A 215 -6.52 6.28 -10.01
N LEU A 216 -6.45 6.91 -11.18
CA LEU A 216 -7.63 7.38 -11.88
C LEU A 216 -8.07 6.31 -12.88
N VAL A 217 -9.22 5.69 -12.60
CA VAL A 217 -9.82 4.68 -13.47
C VAL A 217 -10.96 5.33 -14.23
N GLU A 218 -10.96 5.23 -15.57
CA GLU A 218 -11.93 5.91 -16.43
C GLU A 218 -12.52 4.99 -17.48
N ASP A 219 -13.66 5.38 -18.03
CA ASP A 219 -14.17 4.83 -19.28
C ASP A 219 -13.21 5.19 -20.42
N ALA A 220 -12.84 4.21 -21.24
CA ALA A 220 -11.96 4.41 -22.38
C ALA A 220 -12.44 5.48 -23.37
N ALA A 221 -13.74 5.83 -23.36
CA ALA A 221 -14.31 6.88 -24.21
C ALA A 221 -13.88 8.30 -23.78
N MET A 222 -13.41 8.50 -22.56
CA MET A 222 -12.86 9.77 -22.08
C MET A 222 -11.35 9.74 -21.78
N ALA A 223 -10.74 8.55 -21.74
CA ALA A 223 -9.34 8.37 -21.42
C ALA A 223 -8.37 9.15 -22.34
N PRO A 224 -7.20 9.58 -21.83
CA PRO A 224 -6.16 10.19 -22.65
C PRO A 224 -5.62 9.20 -23.69
N ALA A 225 -4.92 9.71 -24.71
CA ALA A 225 -4.37 8.85 -25.77
C ALA A 225 -3.44 7.75 -25.24
N VAL A 226 -2.58 8.08 -24.27
CA VAL A 226 -1.73 7.12 -23.56
C VAL A 226 -2.42 6.73 -22.26
N HIS A 227 -2.78 5.46 -22.11
CA HIS A 227 -3.45 4.92 -20.93
C HIS A 227 -3.14 3.41 -20.79
N TRP A 228 -3.73 2.76 -19.80
CA TRP A 228 -3.61 1.32 -19.59
C TRP A 228 -4.97 0.64 -19.62
N ASP A 229 -5.23 -0.16 -20.66
CA ASP A 229 -6.42 -1.02 -20.71
C ASP A 229 -6.40 -2.00 -19.54
N ILE A 230 -7.49 -2.10 -18.78
CA ILE A 230 -7.65 -3.14 -17.76
C ILE A 230 -8.16 -4.41 -18.45
N LEU A 231 -7.25 -5.34 -18.72
CA LEU A 231 -7.55 -6.61 -19.41
C LEU A 231 -8.36 -7.56 -18.52
N GLY A 232 -8.06 -7.56 -17.22
CA GLY A 232 -8.75 -8.39 -16.26
C GLY A 232 -8.27 -8.16 -14.84
N THR A 233 -9.15 -8.49 -13.91
CA THR A 233 -8.87 -8.42 -12.48
C THR A 233 -9.31 -9.71 -11.81
N ARG A 234 -8.56 -10.15 -10.80
CA ARG A 234 -8.95 -11.25 -9.92
C ARG A 234 -8.61 -10.91 -8.49
N LEU A 235 -9.51 -11.24 -7.57
CA LEU A 235 -9.36 -10.99 -6.14
C LEU A 235 -9.49 -12.30 -5.37
N LYS A 236 -8.74 -12.45 -4.29
CA LYS A 236 -8.79 -13.61 -3.40
C LYS A 236 -8.55 -13.19 -1.95
N THR A 237 -9.34 -13.76 -1.04
CA THR A 237 -9.11 -13.65 0.40
C THR A 237 -9.15 -15.02 1.06
N VAL A 238 -8.26 -15.26 2.03
CA VAL A 238 -8.22 -16.48 2.82
C VAL A 238 -7.87 -16.09 4.25
N PHE A 239 -8.81 -16.28 5.19
CA PHE A 239 -8.61 -15.84 6.58
C PHE A 239 -7.30 -16.36 7.19
N SER A 240 -6.50 -15.47 7.79
CA SER A 240 -5.28 -15.80 8.53
C SER A 240 -5.03 -14.82 9.66
N ASN A 241 -4.56 -15.33 10.80
CA ASN A 241 -4.09 -14.51 11.92
C ASN A 241 -2.59 -14.16 11.83
N ASN A 242 -1.88 -14.65 10.81
CA ASN A 242 -0.43 -14.47 10.70
C ASN A 242 -0.02 -13.02 10.42
N ILE A 243 -0.97 -12.13 10.11
CA ILE A 243 -0.79 -10.67 10.10
C ILE A 243 -2.05 -10.07 10.73
N ARG A 244 -1.91 -9.34 11.84
CA ARG A 244 -3.06 -8.82 12.58
C ARG A 244 -2.70 -7.57 13.39
N ASN A 245 -3.71 -6.72 13.59
CA ASN A 245 -3.74 -5.64 14.56
C ASN A 245 -5.14 -5.65 15.21
N ASN A 246 -5.23 -5.62 16.54
CA ASN A 246 -6.46 -5.66 17.33
C ASN A 246 -6.95 -4.28 17.80
N PHE A 247 -6.31 -3.19 17.36
CA PHE A 247 -6.78 -1.84 17.63
C PHE A 247 -8.15 -1.59 16.96
N GLY A 248 -9.07 -1.01 17.73
CA GLY A 248 -10.38 -0.65 17.24
C GLY A 248 -11.30 -0.11 18.33
N TYR A 249 -12.44 0.42 17.91
CA TYR A 249 -13.36 1.15 18.80
C TYR A 249 -13.88 0.34 20.00
N LEU A 250 -13.90 -1.00 19.92
CA LEU A 250 -14.32 -1.86 21.04
C LEU A 250 -13.25 -1.99 22.15
N ASN A 251 -12.01 -1.53 21.94
CA ASN A 251 -11.00 -1.55 23.00
C ASN A 251 -11.40 -0.68 24.19
N ARG A 252 -12.23 0.36 23.98
CA ARG A 252 -12.82 1.15 25.08
C ARG A 252 -13.64 0.32 26.07
N ALA A 253 -14.14 -0.85 25.66
CA ALA A 253 -14.88 -1.77 26.50
C ALA A 253 -13.97 -2.70 27.32
N HIS A 254 -12.66 -2.67 27.06
CA HIS A 254 -11.62 -3.45 27.73
C HIS A 254 -10.39 -2.58 28.03
N PRO A 255 -10.52 -1.53 28.88
CA PRO A 255 -9.48 -0.52 29.09
C PRO A 255 -8.16 -1.10 29.60
N GLU A 256 -8.19 -2.24 30.30
CA GLU A 256 -7.02 -2.99 30.79
C GLU A 256 -6.00 -3.35 29.68
N THR A 257 -6.44 -3.41 28.42
CA THR A 257 -5.61 -3.88 27.28
C THR A 257 -5.52 -2.87 26.14
N VAL A 258 -5.91 -1.61 26.38
CA VAL A 258 -5.98 -0.56 25.35
C VAL A 258 -4.63 -0.24 24.72
N ASP A 259 -3.54 -0.42 25.48
CA ASP A 259 -2.15 -0.18 25.05
C ASP A 259 -1.34 -1.47 24.87
N ALA A 260 -2.00 -2.63 24.82
CA ALA A 260 -1.31 -3.91 24.65
C ALA A 260 -0.59 -3.98 23.27
N PRO A 261 0.54 -4.69 23.15
CA PRO A 261 1.29 -4.77 21.89
C PRO A 261 0.49 -5.29 20.69
N ASP A 262 -0.56 -6.07 20.92
CA ASP A 262 -1.47 -6.57 19.88
C ASP A 262 -2.36 -5.47 19.26
N LYS A 263 -2.35 -4.25 19.80
CA LYS A 263 -2.97 -3.04 19.23
C LYS A 263 -2.09 -2.34 18.19
N LEU A 264 -0.94 -2.92 17.89
CA LEU A 264 -0.08 -2.52 16.78
C LEU A 264 0.04 -3.69 15.80
N PHE A 265 0.82 -3.49 14.73
CA PHE A 265 1.11 -4.53 13.76
C PHE A 265 1.81 -5.73 14.42
N VAL A 266 1.24 -6.93 14.23
CA VAL A 266 1.82 -8.20 14.63
C VAL A 266 1.85 -9.13 13.42
N GLN A 267 2.99 -9.79 13.19
CA GLN A 267 3.15 -10.70 12.07
C GLN A 267 4.00 -11.93 12.41
N GLU A 268 3.58 -13.08 11.88
CA GLU A 268 4.38 -14.30 11.80
C GLU A 268 5.02 -14.45 10.40
N GLY A 269 6.08 -13.69 10.12
CA GLY A 269 6.60 -13.49 8.75
C GLY A 269 7.01 -14.77 8.02
N ARG A 270 7.51 -15.78 8.75
CA ARG A 270 7.87 -17.09 8.16
C ARG A 270 6.67 -17.87 7.64
N LYS A 271 5.52 -17.81 8.32
CA LYS A 271 4.28 -18.46 7.85
C LYS A 271 3.71 -17.70 6.66
N VAL A 272 3.69 -16.36 6.74
CA VAL A 272 3.29 -15.48 5.62
C VAL A 272 4.08 -15.81 4.36
N PHE A 273 5.40 -15.89 4.44
CA PHE A 273 6.26 -16.22 3.30
C PHE A 273 5.88 -17.58 2.68
N LYS A 274 5.72 -18.63 3.50
CA LYS A 274 5.43 -19.99 3.04
C LYS A 274 4.05 -20.15 2.42
N GLU A 275 3.06 -19.40 2.90
CA GLU A 275 1.66 -19.53 2.49
C GLU A 275 1.29 -18.58 1.34
N VAL A 276 1.76 -17.33 1.39
CA VAL A 276 1.35 -16.28 0.43
C VAL A 276 2.07 -16.42 -0.91
N VAL A 277 3.37 -16.71 -0.93
CA VAL A 277 4.16 -16.84 -2.17
C VAL A 277 3.53 -17.84 -3.17
N PRO A 278 3.27 -19.11 -2.80
CA PRO A 278 2.66 -20.05 -3.74
C PRO A 278 1.23 -19.67 -4.11
N MET A 279 0.45 -19.12 -3.16
CA MET A 279 -0.92 -18.69 -3.42
C MET A 279 -0.98 -17.59 -4.49
N VAL A 280 -0.11 -16.59 -4.39
CA VAL A 280 -0.07 -15.45 -5.32
C VAL A 280 0.43 -15.89 -6.69
N ALA A 281 1.52 -16.65 -6.76
CA ALA A 281 2.05 -17.11 -8.04
C ALA A 281 1.03 -17.98 -8.80
N GLN A 282 0.34 -18.88 -8.10
CA GLN A 282 -0.77 -19.67 -8.64
C GLN A 282 -1.90 -18.77 -9.18
N MET A 283 -2.32 -17.78 -8.38
CA MET A 283 -3.40 -16.86 -8.76
C MET A 283 -3.06 -16.04 -10.01
N ILE A 284 -1.82 -15.59 -10.15
CA ILE A 284 -1.35 -14.86 -11.32
C ILE A 284 -1.39 -15.76 -12.57
N VAL A 285 -0.84 -16.97 -12.49
CA VAL A 285 -0.80 -17.91 -13.62
C VAL A 285 -2.20 -18.29 -14.09
N GLU A 286 -3.10 -18.65 -13.16
CA GLU A 286 -4.48 -19.00 -13.52
C GLU A 286 -5.26 -17.83 -14.12
N GLU A 287 -4.99 -16.59 -13.69
CA GLU A 287 -5.62 -15.41 -14.28
C GLU A 287 -5.03 -15.07 -15.66
N ALA A 288 -3.72 -15.22 -15.85
CA ALA A 288 -3.08 -15.09 -17.16
C ALA A 288 -3.66 -16.11 -18.17
N GLU A 289 -3.84 -17.36 -17.75
CA GLU A 289 -4.50 -18.41 -18.53
C GLU A 289 -5.94 -18.03 -18.91
N ARG A 290 -6.73 -17.53 -17.96
CA ARG A 290 -8.12 -17.07 -18.20
C ARG A 290 -8.19 -15.92 -19.22
N LEU A 291 -7.16 -15.09 -19.25
CA LEU A 291 -7.04 -13.94 -20.16
C LEU A 291 -6.34 -14.27 -21.48
N GLU A 292 -5.92 -15.52 -21.67
CA GLU A 292 -5.14 -15.97 -22.83
C GLU A 292 -3.83 -15.17 -23.00
N ILE A 293 -3.21 -14.79 -21.88
CA ILE A 293 -1.92 -14.10 -21.83
C ILE A 293 -0.85 -15.12 -21.44
N ASP A 294 0.23 -15.20 -22.22
CA ASP A 294 1.41 -15.95 -21.80
C ASP A 294 2.12 -15.20 -20.66
N PRO A 295 2.16 -15.74 -19.43
CA PRO A 295 2.80 -15.06 -18.31
C PRO A 295 4.30 -14.85 -18.52
N GLN A 296 4.97 -15.64 -19.35
CA GLN A 296 6.39 -15.46 -19.69
C GLN A 296 6.63 -14.27 -20.64
N GLY A 297 5.57 -13.82 -21.33
CA GLY A 297 5.58 -12.66 -22.20
C GLY A 297 5.20 -11.35 -21.52
N LEU A 298 4.93 -11.35 -20.21
CA LEU A 298 4.66 -10.12 -19.46
C LEU A 298 5.90 -9.24 -19.46
N ARG A 299 5.74 -7.99 -19.90
CA ARG A 299 6.84 -7.02 -19.96
C ARG A 299 7.26 -6.54 -18.56
N ARG A 300 6.32 -6.43 -17.62
CA ARG A 300 6.61 -5.96 -16.25
C ARG A 300 5.62 -6.46 -15.20
N LEU A 301 6.13 -6.76 -14.00
CA LEU A 301 5.38 -7.12 -12.81
C LEU A 301 5.59 -6.08 -11.71
N TRP A 302 4.56 -5.28 -11.45
CA TRP A 302 4.49 -4.38 -10.29
C TRP A 302 3.88 -5.12 -9.11
N LEU A 303 4.71 -5.97 -8.48
CA LEU A 303 4.32 -6.76 -7.32
C LEU A 303 4.23 -5.90 -6.06
N HIS A 304 3.63 -6.46 -5.01
CA HIS A 304 3.56 -5.87 -3.68
C HIS A 304 4.98 -5.56 -3.16
N GLN A 305 5.14 -4.46 -2.43
CA GLN A 305 6.46 -3.92 -2.09
C GLN A 305 6.74 -4.08 -0.60
N ALA A 306 6.85 -5.32 -0.12
CA ALA A 306 7.12 -5.62 1.29
C ALA A 306 8.39 -6.45 1.53
N ASN A 307 8.72 -7.33 0.59
CA ASN A 307 9.85 -8.25 0.73
C ASN A 307 10.40 -8.63 -0.65
N ALA A 308 11.63 -8.21 -0.95
CA ALA A 308 12.30 -8.49 -2.23
C ALA A 308 12.45 -10.00 -2.49
N GLY A 309 12.67 -10.80 -1.45
CA GLY A 309 12.76 -12.26 -1.55
C GLY A 309 11.45 -12.92 -1.99
N MET A 310 10.31 -12.45 -1.47
CA MET A 310 8.98 -12.91 -1.91
C MET A 310 8.73 -12.53 -3.37
N ASN A 311 9.03 -11.28 -3.74
CA ASN A 311 8.86 -10.79 -5.11
C ASN A 311 9.67 -11.61 -6.10
N ARG A 312 10.94 -11.88 -5.79
CA ARG A 312 11.81 -12.71 -6.63
C ARG A 312 11.24 -14.11 -6.87
N LEU A 313 10.74 -14.78 -5.83
CA LEU A 313 10.15 -16.12 -5.98
C LEU A 313 8.85 -16.11 -6.79
N ILE A 314 8.00 -15.11 -6.59
CA ILE A 314 6.75 -14.96 -7.34
C ILE A 314 7.06 -14.67 -8.80
N ALA A 315 7.89 -13.66 -9.08
CA ALA A 315 8.27 -13.27 -10.43
C ALA A 315 8.94 -14.44 -11.18
N GLN A 316 9.85 -15.17 -10.53
CA GLN A 316 10.49 -16.34 -11.13
C GLN A 316 9.49 -17.43 -11.50
N ARG A 317 8.48 -17.65 -10.66
CA ARG A 317 7.43 -18.65 -10.93
C ARG A 317 6.53 -18.24 -12.10
N VAL A 318 6.24 -16.94 -12.22
CA VAL A 318 5.35 -16.39 -13.26
C VAL A 318 6.07 -16.28 -14.61
N LEU A 319 7.26 -15.69 -14.64
CA LEU A 319 8.03 -15.48 -15.87
C LEU A 319 8.75 -16.74 -16.35
N GLY A 320 9.00 -17.70 -15.47
CA GLY A 320 9.77 -18.92 -15.80
C GLY A 320 11.30 -18.74 -15.74
N HIS A 321 11.80 -17.53 -15.48
CA HIS A 321 13.21 -17.20 -15.27
C HIS A 321 13.40 -16.19 -14.14
N GLU A 322 14.63 -16.00 -13.66
CA GLU A 322 14.92 -14.98 -12.65
C GLU A 322 14.70 -13.58 -13.26
N ALA A 323 13.71 -12.86 -12.73
CA ALA A 323 13.34 -11.54 -13.19
C ALA A 323 14.47 -10.54 -12.95
N SER A 324 14.76 -9.72 -13.96
CA SER A 324 15.60 -8.54 -13.82
C SER A 324 14.91 -7.43 -13.00
N GLU A 325 15.67 -6.43 -12.55
CA GLU A 325 15.10 -5.22 -11.92
C GLU A 325 14.15 -4.46 -12.85
N ASP A 326 14.33 -4.59 -14.16
CA ASP A 326 13.44 -3.99 -15.17
C ASP A 326 12.10 -4.75 -15.29
N GLU A 327 12.12 -6.08 -15.20
CA GLU A 327 10.90 -6.91 -15.27
C GLU A 327 10.10 -6.89 -13.96
N SER A 328 10.77 -6.78 -12.80
CA SER A 328 10.15 -6.74 -11.48
C SER A 328 10.78 -5.63 -10.62
N PRO A 329 10.44 -4.35 -10.86
CA PRO A 329 11.06 -3.22 -10.16
C PRO A 329 10.81 -3.24 -8.66
N THR A 330 11.81 -2.75 -7.94
CA THR A 330 11.81 -2.64 -6.48
C THR A 330 11.76 -1.17 -6.09
N VAL A 331 10.83 -0.82 -5.20
CA VAL A 331 10.74 0.50 -4.56
C VAL A 331 10.72 0.41 -3.04
N LEU A 332 10.54 -0.78 -2.47
CA LEU A 332 10.58 -1.02 -1.02
C LEU A 332 11.94 -0.67 -0.39
N ASP A 333 13.01 -0.62 -1.18
CA ASP A 333 14.32 -0.19 -0.70
C ASP A 333 14.31 1.28 -0.24
N THR A 334 13.47 2.10 -0.87
CA THR A 334 13.31 3.53 -0.60
C THR A 334 12.09 3.83 0.29
N TYR A 335 10.99 3.09 0.09
CA TYR A 335 9.70 3.38 0.74
C TYR A 335 9.41 2.49 1.94
N GLY A 336 10.16 1.42 2.15
CA GLY A 336 9.69 0.31 2.99
C GLY A 336 8.42 -0.32 2.41
N ASN A 337 7.69 -1.03 3.25
CA ASN A 337 6.35 -1.54 2.97
C ASN A 337 5.32 -0.44 3.18
N THR A 338 4.67 -0.03 2.11
CA THR A 338 3.59 0.98 2.13
C THR A 338 2.21 0.34 1.99
N SER A 339 2.08 -0.93 2.39
CA SER A 339 0.81 -1.66 2.42
C SER A 339 0.07 -1.59 1.07
N SER A 340 -1.14 -1.02 1.01
CA SER A 340 -1.94 -0.99 -0.21
C SER A 340 -1.30 -0.21 -1.36
N ALA A 341 -0.45 0.78 -1.06
CA ALA A 341 0.13 1.68 -2.04
C ALA A 341 1.34 1.09 -2.78
N GLY A 342 2.01 0.09 -2.23
CA GLY A 342 3.33 -0.37 -2.69
C GLY A 342 3.38 -0.76 -4.17
N SER A 343 2.45 -1.60 -4.63
CA SER A 343 2.39 -1.99 -6.05
C SER A 343 2.03 -0.82 -6.97
N ILE A 344 1.33 0.20 -6.46
CA ILE A 344 0.99 1.41 -7.21
C ILE A 344 2.19 2.34 -7.33
N ILE A 345 3.03 2.47 -6.29
CA ILE A 345 4.30 3.21 -6.38
C ILE A 345 5.20 2.57 -7.44
N ALA A 346 5.33 1.24 -7.41
CA ALA A 346 6.14 0.51 -8.39
C ALA A 346 5.62 0.78 -9.82
N PHE A 347 4.30 0.73 -10.03
CA PHE A 347 3.66 1.05 -11.31
C PHE A 347 3.88 2.50 -11.73
N HIS A 348 3.61 3.46 -10.85
CA HIS A 348 3.76 4.89 -11.11
C HIS A 348 5.17 5.27 -11.56
N LEU A 349 6.19 4.76 -10.86
CA LEU A 349 7.59 5.11 -11.14
C LEU A 349 8.22 4.33 -12.29
N ASN A 350 7.62 3.18 -12.68
CA ASN A 350 8.24 2.25 -13.63
C ASN A 350 7.20 1.80 -14.68
N SER A 351 6.54 2.73 -15.36
CA SER A 351 5.59 2.40 -16.45
C SER A 351 5.70 3.29 -17.69
N GLU A 352 6.34 4.45 -17.58
CA GLU A 352 6.44 5.42 -18.69
C GLU A 352 7.26 4.88 -19.88
N ASP A 353 8.28 4.06 -19.63
CA ASP A 353 9.19 3.51 -20.64
C ASP A 353 8.62 2.34 -21.47
N LEU A 354 7.50 1.73 -21.03
CA LEU A 354 6.83 0.67 -21.80
C LEU A 354 6.28 1.21 -23.13
N GLN A 355 6.17 0.34 -24.12
CA GLN A 355 5.65 0.66 -25.45
C GLN A 355 4.18 0.28 -25.58
N ALA A 356 3.49 0.85 -26.56
CA ALA A 356 2.13 0.46 -26.89
C ALA A 356 2.03 -1.05 -27.19
N GLY A 357 1.04 -1.71 -26.61
CA GLY A 357 0.86 -3.16 -26.70
C GLY A 357 1.61 -3.96 -25.64
N ASP A 358 2.59 -3.39 -24.93
CA ASP A 358 3.24 -4.06 -23.81
C ASP A 358 2.22 -4.40 -22.73
N THR A 359 2.37 -5.59 -22.15
CA THR A 359 1.49 -6.08 -21.09
C THR A 359 2.21 -6.09 -19.75
N GLY A 360 1.49 -5.75 -18.70
CA GLY A 360 2.03 -5.75 -17.35
C GLY A 360 1.01 -6.19 -16.32
N LEU A 361 1.48 -6.38 -15.10
CA LEU A 361 0.68 -6.87 -13.99
C LEU A 361 0.90 -5.99 -12.76
N ILE A 362 -0.15 -5.39 -12.23
CA ILE A 362 -0.15 -4.91 -10.85
C ILE A 362 -0.65 -6.05 -9.97
N CYS A 363 0.12 -6.45 -8.96
CA CYS A 363 -0.30 -7.46 -8.01
C CYS A 363 -0.02 -7.04 -6.58
N SER A 364 -1.04 -7.09 -5.74
CA SER A 364 -0.93 -6.82 -4.30
C SER A 364 -1.24 -8.07 -3.50
N PHE A 365 -0.62 -8.24 -2.33
CA PHE A 365 -0.88 -9.38 -1.45
C PHE A 365 -0.40 -9.10 -0.03
N GLY A 366 -1.06 -9.66 0.98
CA GLY A 366 -0.66 -9.48 2.36
C GLY A 366 -1.75 -9.83 3.36
N ALA A 367 -2.01 -8.95 4.33
CA ALA A 367 -2.88 -9.21 5.48
C ALA A 367 -4.34 -9.53 5.08
N GLY A 368 -4.98 -10.42 5.84
CA GLY A 368 -6.33 -10.94 5.56
C GLY A 368 -6.40 -12.46 5.67
N TYR A 369 -5.60 -13.25 4.94
CA TYR A 369 -4.81 -12.87 3.77
C TYR A 369 -5.67 -12.32 2.63
N SER A 370 -5.09 -11.43 1.86
CA SER A 370 -5.65 -10.91 0.62
C SER A 370 -4.64 -10.99 -0.51
N ALA A 371 -5.12 -11.14 -1.73
CA ALA A 371 -4.35 -10.98 -2.96
C ALA A 371 -5.25 -10.43 -4.07
N GLY A 372 -4.69 -9.59 -4.93
CA GLY A 372 -5.40 -9.03 -6.08
C GLY A 372 -4.46 -8.84 -7.27
N THR A 373 -4.91 -9.18 -8.46
CA THR A 373 -4.19 -9.02 -9.73
C THR A 373 -4.97 -8.09 -10.65
N VAL A 374 -4.26 -7.20 -11.35
CA VAL A 374 -4.78 -6.32 -12.40
C VAL A 374 -3.84 -6.44 -13.60
N PHE A 375 -4.31 -7.14 -14.63
CA PHE A 375 -3.57 -7.27 -15.90
C PHE A 375 -3.86 -6.05 -16.77
N LEU A 376 -2.80 -5.46 -17.29
CA LEU A 376 -2.84 -4.21 -18.03
C LEU A 376 -2.20 -4.37 -19.40
N ARG A 377 -2.66 -3.58 -20.37
CA ARG A 377 -1.97 -3.34 -21.64
C ARG A 377 -1.81 -1.85 -21.87
N LYS A 378 -0.60 -1.42 -22.23
CA LYS A 378 -0.37 -0.02 -22.58
C LYS A 378 -1.04 0.31 -23.91
N ALA A 379 -1.85 1.35 -23.91
CA ALA A 379 -2.44 1.96 -25.09
C ALA A 379 -1.79 3.33 -25.33
N GLY A 380 -1.87 3.80 -26.58
CA GLY A 380 -1.16 4.98 -27.08
C GLY A 380 -0.12 4.57 -28.11
#